data_AF-A0A4V1SS69-F1
#
_entry.id   AF-A0A4V1SS69-F1
#
_cell.length_a   1.000
_cell.length_b   1.000
_cell.length_c   1.000
_cell.angle_alpha   90.00
_cell.angle_beta   90.00
_cell.angle_gamma   90.00
#
_symmetry.space_group_name_H-M   'P 1'
#
loop_
_entity.id
_entity.type
_entity.pdbx_description
1 polymer ?
#
loop_
_entity_poly.entity_id
_entity_poly.type
_entity_poly.pdbx_seq_one_letter_code
_entity_poly.pdbx_strand_id
1 'polypeptide(L)'
;MHRSLYRPFAALLLATALSTPLAPISAAEPASIASLVKAVDIPYESFTLDNGLRVIVHTDRKAPVVGVSIWYHIGSKDEPKGKTGFAHLF
;
A
#
# COMPACT_ATOMS: atom_id res chain seq x y z
N MET A 1 39.80 31.19 58.91
CA MET A 1 39.14 29.94 58.49
C MET A 1 37.75 30.26 57.98
N HIS A 2 37.35 29.56 56.93
CA HIS A 2 36.39 29.95 55.89
C HIS A 2 34.91 30.07 56.31
N ARG A 3 34.23 30.95 55.56
CA ARG A 3 32.79 31.23 55.46
C ARG A 3 31.88 30.01 55.24
N SER A 4 30.60 30.23 55.55
CA SER A 4 29.37 29.76 54.87
C SER A 4 28.80 28.40 55.33
N LEU A 5 27.72 28.39 56.13
CA LEU A 5 26.30 28.40 55.72
C LEU A 5 25.91 27.22 54.82
N TYR A 6 25.20 26.24 55.40
CA TYR A 6 24.32 25.32 54.68
C TYR A 6 22.99 25.16 55.45
N ARG A 7 21.90 25.54 54.78
CA ARG A 7 20.50 25.47 55.23
C ARG A 7 19.96 24.06 54.92
N PRO A 8 19.20 23.41 55.82
CA PRO A 8 18.59 22.13 55.50
C PRO A 8 17.32 22.30 54.67
N PHE A 9 17.12 21.29 53.83
CA PHE A 9 15.99 20.97 52.98
C PHE A 9 14.60 21.30 53.57
N ALA A 10 13.75 21.95 52.76
CA ALA A 10 12.32 21.71 52.78
C ALA A 10 11.78 21.86 51.36
N ALA A 11 11.37 20.73 50.81
CA ALA A 11 10.75 20.59 49.51
C ALA A 11 9.37 21.28 49.50
N LEU A 12 9.04 21.93 48.39
CA LEU A 12 7.65 22.16 48.02
C LEU A 12 7.51 21.99 46.51
N LEU A 13 7.13 20.76 46.13
CA LEU A 13 6.63 20.41 44.81
C LEU A 13 5.32 21.14 44.57
N LEU A 14 5.29 22.11 43.65
CA LEU A 14 4.04 22.64 43.11
C LEU A 14 3.88 22.12 41.69
N ALA A 15 3.07 21.07 41.56
CA ALA A 15 2.69 20.46 40.30
C ALA A 15 1.85 21.44 39.46
N THR A 16 2.40 21.94 38.36
CA THR A 16 1.63 22.65 37.34
C THR A 16 1.00 21.62 36.41
N ALA A 17 -0.30 21.37 36.57
CA ALA A 17 -1.07 20.54 35.65
C ALA A 17 -1.16 21.22 34.27
N LEU A 18 -0.54 20.62 33.24
CA LEU A 18 -0.77 20.99 31.85
C LEU A 18 -2.17 20.51 31.45
N SER A 19 -3.14 21.43 31.39
CA SER A 19 -4.41 21.19 30.72
C SER A 19 -4.23 21.52 29.24
N THR A 20 -3.95 20.51 28.43
CA THR A 20 -4.02 20.62 26.96
C THR A 20 -5.48 20.52 26.53
N PRO A 21 -6.03 21.50 25.80
CA PRO A 21 -7.38 21.36 25.26
C PRO A 21 -7.38 20.24 24.22
N LEU A 22 -8.29 19.29 24.39
CA LEU A 22 -8.53 18.21 23.43
C LEU A 22 -9.18 18.83 22.19
N ALA A 23 -8.41 18.97 21.10
CA ALA A 23 -8.95 19.43 19.83
C ALA A 23 -10.05 18.46 19.36
N PRO A 24 -11.17 18.95 18.79
CA PRO A 24 -12.20 18.07 18.25
C PRO A 24 -11.59 17.21 17.14
N ILE A 25 -11.77 15.90 17.25
CA ILE A 25 -11.38 14.95 16.21
C ILE A 25 -12.35 15.19 15.04
N SER A 26 -11.90 15.96 14.05
CA SER A 26 -12.63 16.12 12.79
C SER A 26 -12.71 14.76 12.11
N ALA A 27 -13.92 14.29 11.84
CA ALA A 27 -14.12 13.06 11.10
C ALA A 27 -13.58 13.27 9.67
N ALA A 28 -12.52 12.56 9.31
CA ALA A 28 -11.98 12.62 7.96
C ALA A 28 -13.05 12.13 6.97
N GLU A 29 -13.35 12.94 5.97
CA GLU A 29 -14.24 12.56 4.88
C GLU A 29 -13.61 11.40 4.10
N PRO A 30 -14.39 10.37 3.70
CA PRO A 30 -13.84 9.23 2.99
C PRO A 30 -13.21 9.67 1.67
N ALA A 31 -12.00 9.16 1.40
CA ALA A 31 -11.32 9.43 0.13
C ALA A 31 -12.19 9.01 -1.06
N SER A 32 -12.23 9.85 -2.10
CA SER A 32 -12.94 9.54 -3.33
C SER A 32 -12.30 8.34 -4.06
N ILE A 33 -13.11 7.59 -4.80
CA ILE A 33 -12.60 6.49 -5.65
C ILE A 33 -11.54 7.01 -6.64
N ALA A 34 -11.75 8.20 -7.23
CA ALA A 34 -10.79 8.79 -8.16
C ALA A 34 -9.43 9.06 -7.51
N SER A 35 -9.40 9.52 -6.26
CA SER A 35 -8.15 9.69 -5.50
C SER A 35 -7.49 8.36 -5.16
N LEU A 36 -8.26 7.31 -4.85
CA LEU A 36 -7.73 5.98 -4.58
C LEU A 36 -7.10 5.35 -5.83
N VAL A 37 -7.77 5.47 -6.99
CA VAL A 37 -7.24 4.98 -8.27
C VAL A 37 -5.94 5.71 -8.64
N LYS A 38 -5.88 7.04 -8.46
CA LYS A 38 -4.64 7.80 -8.71
C LYS A 38 -3.50 7.43 -7.77
N ALA A 39 -3.80 6.98 -6.55
CA ALA A 39 -2.78 6.57 -5.58
C ALA A 39 -2.18 5.20 -5.90
N VAL A 40 -2.82 4.38 -6.74
CA VAL A 40 -2.29 3.10 -7.19
C VAL A 40 -1.38 3.34 -8.40
N ASP A 41 -0.08 3.38 -8.14
CA ASP A 41 0.96 3.40 -9.17
C ASP A 41 1.72 2.07 -9.16
N ILE A 42 1.54 1.29 -10.22
CA ILE A 42 2.22 0.00 -10.41
C ILE A 42 3.03 0.11 -11.70
N PRO A 43 4.34 0.40 -11.64
CA PRO A 43 5.16 0.58 -12.83
C PRO A 43 5.33 -0.76 -13.57
N TYR A 44 5.20 -0.73 -14.88
CA TYR A 44 5.46 -1.87 -15.76
C TYR A 44 6.01 -1.38 -17.10
N GLU A 45 6.71 -2.27 -17.80
CA GLU A 45 7.11 -2.09 -19.18
C GLU A 45 6.17 -2.89 -20.09
N SER A 46 5.89 -2.36 -21.28
CA SER A 46 5.07 -3.04 -22.28
C SER A 46 5.67 -2.92 -23.67
N PHE A 47 5.71 -4.04 -24.38
CA PHE A 47 6.12 -4.08 -25.77
C PHE A 47 5.39 -5.20 -26.51
N THR A 48 5.44 -5.16 -27.84
CA THR A 48 4.84 -6.17 -28.71
C THR A 48 5.94 -6.83 -29.51
N LEU A 49 5.94 -8.17 -29.53
CA LEU A 49 6.87 -8.97 -30.31
C LEU A 49 6.48 -8.98 -31.80
N ASP A 50 7.38 -9.39 -32.68
CA ASP A 50 7.14 -9.48 -34.13
C ASP A 50 5.97 -10.41 -34.49
N ASN A 51 5.67 -11.40 -33.64
CA ASN A 51 4.53 -12.31 -33.81
C ASN A 51 3.19 -11.74 -33.28
N GLY A 52 3.18 -10.49 -32.81
CA GLY A 52 2.00 -9.82 -32.28
C GLY A 52 1.70 -10.08 -30.80
N LEU A 53 2.49 -10.89 -30.09
CA LEU A 53 2.30 -11.10 -28.66
C LEU A 53 2.65 -9.84 -27.88
N ARG A 54 1.67 -9.31 -27.13
CA ARG A 54 1.89 -8.24 -26.17
C ARG A 54 2.51 -8.80 -24.89
N VAL A 55 3.65 -8.25 -24.51
CA VAL A 55 4.38 -8.61 -23.30
C VAL A 55 4.25 -7.46 -22.31
N ILE A 56 3.97 -7.79 -21.05
CA ILE A 56 3.92 -6.86 -19.92
C ILE A 56 4.89 -7.38 -18.88
N VAL A 57 5.83 -6.53 -18.45
CA VAL A 57 6.85 -6.88 -17.46
C VAL A 57 6.73 -5.95 -16.27
N HIS A 58 6.50 -6.51 -15.09
CA HIS A 58 6.62 -5.82 -13.82
C HIS A 58 7.81 -6.41 -13.05
N THR A 59 8.73 -5.55 -12.60
CA THR A 59 9.90 -5.97 -11.82
C THR A 59 9.71 -5.59 -10.35
N ASP A 60 9.61 -6.59 -9.48
CA ASP A 60 9.71 -6.43 -8.02
C ASP A 60 11.00 -7.09 -7.51
N ARG A 61 11.83 -6.33 -6.78
CA ARG A 61 13.14 -6.79 -6.26
C ARG A 61 13.08 -7.32 -4.82
N LYS A 62 11.89 -7.54 -4.26
CA LYS A 62 11.73 -8.08 -2.89
C LYS A 62 12.13 -9.55 -2.75
N ALA A 63 12.11 -10.33 -3.84
CA ALA A 63 12.49 -11.75 -3.84
C ALA A 63 13.15 -12.17 -5.16
N PRO A 64 14.11 -13.11 -5.15
CA PRO A 64 14.79 -13.59 -6.34
C PRO A 64 13.96 -14.69 -7.05
N VAL A 65 12.74 -14.38 -7.44
CA VAL A 65 11.81 -15.32 -8.10
C VAL A 65 11.21 -14.67 -9.35
N VAL A 66 10.95 -15.47 -10.37
CA VAL A 66 10.27 -15.03 -11.60
C VAL A 66 8.94 -15.77 -11.74
N GLY A 67 7.85 -15.01 -11.86
CA GLY A 67 6.54 -15.51 -12.25
C GLY A 67 6.26 -15.22 -13.72
N VAL A 68 5.76 -16.20 -14.46
CA VAL A 68 5.37 -16.04 -15.86
C VAL A 68 3.93 -16.49 -16.01
N SER A 69 3.14 -15.73 -16.77
CA SER A 69 1.76 -16.09 -17.11
C SER A 69 1.52 -15.77 -18.58
N ILE A 70 0.85 -16.69 -19.28
CA ILE A 70 0.46 -16.53 -20.67
C ILE A 70 -1.06 -16.54 -20.72
N TRP A 71 -1.63 -15.52 -21.34
CA TRP A 71 -3.07 -15.32 -21.40
C TRP A 71 -3.49 -15.32 -22.87
N TYR A 72 -4.50 -16.12 -23.18
CA TYR A 72 -5.10 -16.16 -24.50
C TYR A 72 -6.43 -15.41 -24.47
N HIS A 73 -6.72 -14.66 -25.53
CA HIS A 73 -7.98 -13.95 -25.67
C HIS A 73 -9.09 -14.89 -26.20
N ILE A 74 -9.26 -16.03 -25.52
CA ILE A 74 -10.28 -17.05 -25.79
C ILE A 74 -10.63 -17.78 -24.49
N GLY A 75 -11.86 -18.26 -24.36
CA GLY A 75 -12.27 -19.10 -23.24
C GLY A 75 -13.62 -19.77 -23.47
N SER A 76 -14.28 -20.28 -22.42
CA SER A 76 -15.55 -21.00 -22.53
C SER A 76 -16.66 -20.20 -23.24
N LYS A 77 -16.61 -18.86 -23.19
CA LYS A 77 -17.57 -17.98 -23.89
C LYS A 77 -17.50 -18.13 -25.42
N ASP A 78 -16.38 -18.62 -25.94
CA ASP A 78 -16.10 -18.69 -27.38
C ASP A 78 -16.28 -20.12 -27.93
N GLU A 79 -16.78 -21.05 -27.11
CA GLU A 79 -17.02 -22.43 -27.49
C GLU A 79 -18.17 -22.55 -28.52
N PRO A 80 -18.02 -23.40 -29.55
CA PRO A 80 -19.11 -23.68 -30.47
C PRO A 80 -20.31 -24.31 -29.75
N LYS A 81 -21.52 -24.02 -30.22
CA LYS A 81 -22.74 -24.62 -29.66
C LYS A 81 -22.66 -26.15 -29.71
N GLY A 82 -23.01 -26.80 -28.61
CA GLY A 82 -22.97 -28.25 -28.46
C GLY A 82 -21.55 -28.83 -28.26
N LYS A 83 -20.53 -27.98 -28.08
CA LYS A 83 -19.13 -28.36 -27.85
C LYS A 83 -18.60 -27.67 -26.61
N THR A 84 -19.07 -28.09 -25.43
CA THR A 84 -18.71 -27.45 -24.15
C THR A 84 -17.49 -28.09 -23.48
N GLY A 85 -16.68 -27.29 -22.78
CA GLY A 85 -15.57 -27.76 -21.94
C GLY A 85 -14.20 -27.82 -22.63
N PHE A 86 -14.12 -27.41 -23.90
CA PHE A 86 -12.87 -27.36 -24.66
C PHE A 86 -11.86 -26.37 -24.09
N ALA A 87 -12.31 -25.23 -23.56
CA ALA A 87 -11.43 -24.24 -22.96
C ALA A 87 -10.83 -24.68 -21.62
N HIS A 88 -11.30 -25.78 -21.04
CA HIS A 88 -10.70 -26.38 -19.83
C HIS A 88 -9.86 -27.60 -20.18
N LEU A 89 -10.24 -28.33 -21.24
CA LEU A 89 -9.50 -29.51 -21.69
C LEU A 89 -8.13 -29.13 -22.30
N PHE A 90 -8.00 -27.91 -22.83
CA PHE A 90 -6.80 -27.35 -23.43
C PHE A 90 -6.35 -26.10 -22.69
#